data_AF-A0A8B7T0N5-F1
#
_entry.id   AF-A0A8B7T0N5-F1
#
_cell.length_a   1.000
_cell.length_b   1.000
_cell.length_c   1.000
_cell.angle_alpha   90.00
_cell.angle_beta   90.00
_cell.angle_gamma   90.00
#
_symmetry.space_group_name_H-M   'P 1'
#
loop_
_entity.id
_entity.type
_entity.pdbx_description
1 polymer ?
#
loop_
_entity_poly.entity_id
_entity_poly.type
_entity_poly.pdbx_seq_one_letter_code
_entity_poly.pdbx_strand_id
1 'polypeptide(L)'
;MPKKGKKSKTNLSDEEQLLLFQQKLLAEEETIKKKERLLSQFLKSLAKDLSEAEEQYAHALRSHLHNVDQLLALQRWRLNLLEENYNMELETLTKEFETERKAIIDQHEKEIRYLQDVFMAMEQNYIDSEYEGKLEFQSMWDDLKNKNLEEKHFLRLKLENVVEDLWRRFQDALKSYTDATEDRKVAFETLRVKDEKSSKEIEAQMKKIQRLQDSISILKGKIMVHCRESEEQNQYVRDDKELILVQLRKLKAQRTQVRETSQENLVKLTLESNATIKALRKIVDKGEKILKLAEICRKFETEEEKVLPFYSTLTPEEQTKREEIHPENLTEELAKVIADYKGMENFWKRYNKVKLEQLSLRHRHAQLLEINEKLREMLKQYLDGISVSDEVLSQLNPLFIVNHRSNLPQPLPTPATQPGDKKPPTTYNIIEAAHVISHIL
;
A
#
# COMPACT_ATOMS: atom_id res chain seq x y z
N MET A 1 -131.46 -200.55 -72.10
CA MET A 1 -130.94 -201.90 -71.82
C MET A 1 -131.03 -202.16 -70.31
N PRO A 2 -131.04 -203.41 -69.80
CA PRO A 2 -131.47 -204.66 -70.45
C PRO A 2 -132.28 -205.64 -69.54
N LYS A 3 -133.09 -206.54 -70.15
CA LYS A 3 -133.65 -207.82 -69.61
C LYS A 3 -134.68 -207.68 -68.44
N LYS A 4 -135.81 -208.41 -68.28
CA LYS A 4 -136.45 -209.68 -68.77
C LYS A 4 -136.60 -210.70 -67.61
N GLY A 5 -137.84 -211.16 -67.33
CA GLY A 5 -138.12 -212.33 -66.46
C GLY A 5 -139.62 -212.59 -66.20
N LYS A 6 -140.07 -213.86 -66.17
CA LYS A 6 -141.49 -214.28 -65.94
C LYS A 6 -141.60 -215.79 -65.63
N LYS A 7 -142.31 -216.22 -64.56
CA LYS A 7 -143.01 -217.54 -64.38
C LYS A 7 -143.67 -217.67 -62.97
N SER A 8 -144.35 -218.79 -62.66
CA SER A 8 -145.54 -218.82 -61.76
C SER A 8 -145.91 -220.18 -61.10
N LYS A 9 -146.40 -220.16 -59.82
CA LYS A 9 -147.49 -220.97 -59.17
C LYS A 9 -147.31 -221.12 -57.62
N THR A 10 -148.33 -220.75 -56.79
CA THR A 10 -148.63 -221.19 -55.37
C THR A 10 -147.59 -220.87 -54.24
N ASN A 11 -147.84 -220.84 -52.91
CA ASN A 11 -149.04 -220.98 -52.03
C ASN A 11 -148.91 -220.19 -50.66
N LEU A 12 -149.73 -220.49 -49.63
CA LEU A 12 -149.84 -219.88 -48.26
C LEU A 12 -150.01 -220.99 -47.15
N SER A 13 -150.15 -220.81 -45.80
CA SER A 13 -150.34 -219.64 -44.87
C SER A 13 -150.15 -219.98 -43.34
N ASP A 14 -150.22 -218.97 -42.46
CA ASP A 14 -150.79 -218.90 -41.07
C ASP A 14 -150.27 -219.70 -39.81
N GLU A 15 -148.97 -219.87 -39.58
CA GLU A 15 -148.46 -220.15 -38.20
C GLU A 15 -147.10 -219.44 -37.92
N GLU A 16 -146.95 -218.17 -38.32
CA GLU A 16 -147.30 -217.00 -37.50
C GLU A 16 -146.30 -216.64 -36.38
N GLN A 17 -145.73 -215.43 -36.54
CA GLN A 17 -145.71 -214.32 -35.56
C GLN A 17 -145.14 -214.52 -34.14
N LEU A 18 -145.34 -215.63 -33.44
CA LEU A 18 -144.93 -215.82 -32.04
C LEU A 18 -143.40 -215.72 -31.88
N LEU A 19 -142.66 -216.39 -32.76
CA LEU A 19 -141.20 -216.30 -32.85
C LEU A 19 -140.73 -214.86 -33.15
N LEU A 20 -141.51 -214.14 -33.96
CA LEU A 20 -141.25 -212.76 -34.38
C LEU A 20 -141.57 -211.73 -33.27
N PHE A 21 -142.41 -212.09 -32.30
CA PHE A 21 -142.72 -211.27 -31.12
C PHE A 21 -141.69 -211.47 -30.00
N GLN A 22 -141.37 -212.72 -29.67
CA GLN A 22 -140.43 -213.03 -28.59
C GLN A 22 -139.02 -212.46 -28.88
N GLN A 23 -138.62 -212.42 -30.16
CA GLN A 23 -137.36 -211.82 -30.60
C GLN A 23 -137.34 -210.27 -30.54
N LYS A 24 -138.51 -209.60 -30.52
CA LYS A 24 -138.61 -208.13 -30.42
C LYS A 24 -138.38 -207.60 -29.01
N LEU A 25 -138.92 -208.26 -27.97
CA LEU A 25 -138.73 -207.82 -26.59
C LEU A 25 -137.25 -207.85 -26.16
N LEU A 26 -136.53 -208.91 -26.57
CA LEU A 26 -135.07 -208.98 -26.39
C LEU A 26 -134.35 -207.84 -27.13
N ALA A 27 -134.79 -207.52 -28.35
CA ALA A 27 -134.23 -206.39 -29.09
C ALA A 27 -134.50 -205.04 -28.41
N GLU A 28 -135.69 -204.80 -27.85
CA GLU A 28 -136.03 -203.55 -27.15
C GLU A 28 -135.26 -203.41 -25.84
N GLU A 29 -135.19 -204.44 -24.99
CA GLU A 29 -134.41 -204.41 -23.76
C GLU A 29 -132.90 -204.26 -24.06
N GLU A 30 -132.40 -204.91 -25.12
CA GLU A 30 -131.08 -204.61 -25.67
C GLU A 30 -130.96 -203.17 -26.15
N THR A 31 -131.96 -202.55 -26.78
CA THR A 31 -131.86 -201.15 -27.21
C THR A 31 -131.79 -200.18 -26.03
N ILE A 32 -132.47 -200.47 -24.92
CA ILE A 32 -132.39 -199.66 -23.69
C ILE A 32 -131.01 -199.85 -23.06
N LYS A 33 -130.55 -201.09 -22.85
CA LYS A 33 -129.20 -201.37 -22.34
C LYS A 33 -128.09 -200.85 -23.27
N LYS A 34 -128.31 -200.83 -24.58
CA LYS A 34 -127.43 -200.18 -25.57
C LYS A 34 -127.47 -198.66 -25.43
N LYS A 35 -128.64 -198.03 -25.27
CA LYS A 35 -128.78 -196.59 -25.01
C LYS A 35 -128.12 -196.17 -23.70
N GLU A 36 -128.28 -196.92 -22.62
CA GLU A 36 -127.63 -196.64 -21.32
C GLU A 36 -126.11 -196.85 -21.40
N ARG A 37 -125.64 -197.92 -22.06
CA ARG A 37 -124.20 -198.12 -22.32
C ARG A 37 -123.63 -197.01 -23.19
N LEU A 38 -124.31 -196.62 -24.25
CA LEU A 38 -123.90 -195.52 -25.14
C LEU A 38 -123.92 -194.19 -24.40
N LEU A 39 -124.95 -193.88 -23.62
CA LEU A 39 -125.02 -192.65 -22.81
C LEU A 39 -123.94 -192.64 -21.72
N SER A 40 -123.67 -193.78 -21.08
CA SER A 40 -122.58 -193.91 -20.11
C SER A 40 -121.21 -193.81 -20.78
N GLN A 41 -121.04 -194.33 -22.00
CA GLN A 41 -119.83 -194.14 -22.80
C GLN A 41 -119.68 -192.70 -23.27
N PHE A 42 -120.76 -192.01 -23.66
CA PHE A 42 -120.75 -190.60 -24.06
C PHE A 42 -120.53 -189.66 -22.87
N LEU A 43 -121.10 -189.93 -21.70
CA LEU A 43 -120.81 -189.16 -20.48
C LEU A 43 -119.39 -189.43 -19.98
N LYS A 44 -118.90 -190.66 -20.07
CA LYS A 44 -117.52 -191.01 -19.69
C LYS A 44 -116.49 -190.56 -20.71
N SER A 45 -116.84 -190.48 -22.00
CA SER A 45 -116.01 -189.79 -23.00
C SER A 45 -116.06 -188.30 -22.74
N LEU A 46 -117.22 -187.65 -22.69
CA LEU A 46 -117.33 -186.20 -22.47
C LEU A 46 -116.63 -185.73 -21.18
N ALA A 47 -116.72 -186.49 -20.08
CA ALA A 47 -115.99 -186.20 -18.85
C ALA A 47 -114.47 -186.42 -18.98
N LYS A 48 -114.04 -187.40 -19.78
CA LYS A 48 -112.63 -187.60 -20.14
C LYS A 48 -112.14 -186.50 -21.08
N ASP A 49 -112.90 -186.14 -22.11
CA ASP A 49 -112.61 -185.12 -23.10
C ASP A 49 -112.53 -183.73 -22.43
N LEU A 50 -113.39 -183.47 -21.43
CA LEU A 50 -113.37 -182.27 -20.60
C LEU A 50 -112.18 -182.29 -19.61
N SER A 51 -111.89 -183.42 -18.97
CA SER A 51 -110.68 -183.57 -18.13
C SER A 51 -109.39 -183.41 -18.95
N GLU A 52 -109.33 -183.96 -20.17
CA GLU A 52 -108.21 -183.81 -21.08
C GLU A 52 -108.13 -182.38 -21.62
N ALA A 53 -109.25 -181.69 -21.84
CA ALA A 53 -109.27 -180.27 -22.19
C ALA A 53 -108.81 -179.37 -21.02
N GLU A 54 -109.18 -179.69 -19.78
CA GLU A 54 -108.70 -178.98 -18.58
C GLU A 54 -107.21 -179.24 -18.32
N GLU A 55 -106.72 -180.48 -18.50
CA GLU A 55 -105.28 -180.78 -18.43
C GLU A 55 -104.50 -180.12 -19.57
N GLN A 56 -105.01 -180.15 -20.80
CA GLN A 56 -104.42 -179.46 -21.95
C GLN A 56 -104.38 -177.94 -21.73
N TYR A 57 -105.47 -177.34 -21.20
CA TYR A 57 -105.51 -175.92 -20.87
C TYR A 57 -104.54 -175.58 -19.73
N ALA A 58 -104.49 -176.38 -18.66
CA ALA A 58 -103.55 -176.17 -17.56
C ALA A 58 -102.09 -176.34 -17.99
N HIS A 59 -101.81 -177.28 -18.90
CA HIS A 59 -100.48 -177.47 -19.48
C HIS A 59 -100.12 -176.34 -20.46
N ALA A 60 -101.06 -175.87 -21.28
CA ALA A 60 -100.87 -174.72 -22.16
C ALA A 60 -100.65 -173.43 -21.37
N LEU A 61 -101.40 -173.21 -20.28
CA LEU A 61 -101.27 -172.06 -19.40
C LEU A 61 -99.93 -172.10 -18.64
N ARG A 62 -99.53 -173.25 -18.09
CA ARG A 62 -98.20 -173.42 -17.46
C ARG A 62 -97.06 -173.18 -18.46
N SER A 63 -97.18 -173.70 -19.68
CA SER A 63 -96.23 -173.46 -20.77
C SER A 63 -96.16 -171.97 -21.15
N HIS A 64 -97.31 -171.31 -21.32
CA HIS A 64 -97.39 -169.88 -21.62
C HIS A 64 -96.78 -169.03 -20.50
N LEU A 65 -97.12 -169.28 -19.24
CA LEU A 65 -96.54 -168.58 -18.09
C LEU A 65 -95.03 -168.80 -18.01
N HIS A 66 -94.54 -170.02 -18.20
CA HIS A 66 -93.11 -170.30 -18.26
C HIS A 66 -92.39 -169.57 -19.40
N ASN A 67 -93.01 -169.48 -20.59
CA ASN A 67 -92.47 -168.71 -21.71
C ASN A 67 -92.48 -167.20 -21.44
N VAL A 68 -93.48 -166.68 -20.71
CA VAL A 68 -93.52 -165.29 -20.24
C VAL A 68 -92.45 -165.03 -19.18
N ASP A 69 -92.22 -165.94 -18.24
CA ASP A 69 -91.16 -165.84 -17.24
C ASP A 69 -89.76 -165.89 -17.89
N GLN A 70 -89.55 -166.76 -18.88
CA GLN A 70 -88.34 -166.75 -19.71
C GLN A 70 -88.16 -165.42 -20.45
N LEU A 71 -89.22 -164.87 -21.06
CA LEU A 71 -89.17 -163.58 -21.75
C LEU A 71 -88.88 -162.43 -20.78
N LEU A 72 -89.47 -162.44 -19.58
CA LEU A 72 -89.20 -161.46 -18.52
C LEU A 72 -87.76 -161.57 -18.00
N ALA A 73 -87.22 -162.78 -17.86
CA ALA A 73 -85.82 -162.99 -17.52
C ALA A 73 -84.87 -162.45 -18.61
N LEU A 74 -85.18 -162.70 -19.89
CA LEU A 74 -84.42 -162.17 -21.03
C LEU A 74 -84.48 -160.64 -21.11
N GLN A 75 -85.65 -160.02 -20.91
CA GLN A 75 -85.75 -158.55 -20.92
C GLN A 75 -85.09 -157.92 -19.68
N ARG A 76 -85.16 -158.55 -18.50
CA ARG A 76 -84.40 -158.11 -17.32
C ARG A 76 -82.90 -158.19 -17.57
N TRP A 77 -82.39 -159.32 -18.08
CA TRP A 77 -80.97 -159.45 -18.43
C TRP A 77 -80.54 -158.41 -19.48
N ARG A 78 -81.36 -158.15 -20.50
CA ARG A 78 -81.12 -157.11 -21.49
C ARG A 78 -81.11 -155.69 -20.90
N LEU A 79 -82.01 -155.39 -19.95
CA LEU A 79 -82.05 -154.10 -19.27
C LEU A 79 -80.84 -153.92 -18.35
N ASN A 80 -80.50 -154.92 -17.55
CA ASN A 80 -79.30 -154.93 -16.71
C ASN A 80 -78.04 -154.73 -17.56
N LEU A 81 -77.89 -155.45 -18.67
CA LEU A 81 -76.74 -155.29 -19.58
C LEU A 81 -76.69 -153.90 -20.22
N LEU A 82 -77.84 -153.29 -20.53
CA LEU A 82 -77.91 -151.93 -21.07
C LEU A 82 -77.57 -150.89 -19.99
N GLU A 83 -77.98 -151.10 -18.75
CA GLU A 83 -77.64 -150.26 -17.59
C GLU A 83 -76.15 -150.40 -17.21
N GLU A 84 -75.61 -151.61 -17.20
CA GLU A 84 -74.19 -151.89 -17.01
C GLU A 84 -73.34 -151.23 -18.10
N ASN A 85 -73.72 -151.36 -19.38
CA ASN A 85 -73.02 -150.70 -20.49
C ASN A 85 -73.13 -149.17 -20.40
N TYR A 86 -74.32 -148.62 -20.13
CA TYR A 86 -74.50 -147.17 -20.00
C TYR A 86 -73.69 -146.59 -18.83
N ASN A 87 -73.70 -147.27 -17.68
CA ASN A 87 -72.91 -146.86 -16.52
C ASN A 87 -71.40 -147.00 -16.79
N MET A 88 -70.96 -148.03 -17.52
CA MET A 88 -69.57 -148.18 -17.95
C MET A 88 -69.15 -147.04 -18.90
N GLU A 89 -69.94 -146.75 -19.93
CA GLU A 89 -69.69 -145.66 -20.90
C GLU A 89 -69.66 -144.30 -20.20
N LEU A 90 -70.58 -144.05 -19.27
CA LEU A 90 -70.62 -142.85 -18.44
C LEU A 90 -69.40 -142.76 -17.52
N GLU A 91 -68.96 -143.86 -16.90
CA GLU A 91 -67.79 -143.88 -16.04
C GLU A 91 -66.49 -143.70 -16.83
N THR A 92 -66.36 -144.26 -18.03
CA THR A 92 -65.20 -144.01 -18.91
C THR A 92 -65.18 -142.56 -19.37
N LEU A 93 -66.30 -142.01 -19.84
CA LEU A 93 -66.39 -140.64 -20.36
C LEU A 93 -66.15 -139.59 -19.26
N THR A 94 -66.66 -139.83 -18.04
CA THR A 94 -66.39 -138.94 -16.89
C THR A 94 -64.94 -139.03 -16.42
N LYS A 95 -64.31 -140.22 -16.42
CA LYS A 95 -62.87 -140.36 -16.16
C LYS A 95 -62.03 -139.63 -17.21
N GLU A 96 -62.35 -139.77 -18.49
CA GLU A 96 -61.68 -139.08 -19.60
C GLU A 96 -61.77 -137.56 -19.40
N PHE A 97 -62.98 -136.99 -19.29
CA PHE A 97 -63.18 -135.55 -19.03
C PHE A 97 -62.49 -135.07 -17.75
N GLU A 98 -62.48 -135.86 -16.66
CA GLU A 98 -61.73 -135.51 -15.45
C GLU A 98 -60.22 -135.49 -15.68
N THR A 99 -59.66 -136.44 -16.43
CA THR A 99 -58.22 -136.49 -16.73
C THR A 99 -57.80 -135.35 -17.67
N GLU A 100 -58.57 -135.06 -18.71
CA GLU A 100 -58.32 -133.90 -19.58
C GLU A 100 -58.41 -132.59 -18.79
N ARG A 101 -59.47 -132.42 -17.98
CA ARG A 101 -59.64 -131.22 -17.14
C ARG A 101 -58.47 -131.05 -16.15
N LYS A 102 -57.99 -132.13 -15.53
CA LYS A 102 -56.81 -132.09 -14.64
C LYS A 102 -55.55 -131.72 -15.43
N ALA A 103 -55.30 -132.36 -16.57
CA ALA A 103 -54.14 -132.05 -17.41
C ALA A 103 -54.12 -130.58 -17.91
N ILE A 104 -55.28 -130.04 -18.29
CA ILE A 104 -55.42 -128.63 -18.71
C ILE A 104 -55.14 -127.68 -17.54
N ILE A 105 -55.68 -127.95 -16.34
CA ILE A 105 -55.43 -127.12 -15.14
C ILE A 105 -53.95 -127.21 -14.73
N ASP A 106 -53.39 -128.42 -14.65
CA ASP A 106 -51.98 -128.64 -14.31
C ASP A 106 -51.04 -127.96 -15.31
N GLN A 107 -51.41 -127.89 -16.59
CA GLN A 107 -50.63 -127.20 -17.61
C GLN A 107 -50.76 -125.68 -17.48
N HIS A 108 -51.98 -125.17 -17.28
CA HIS A 108 -52.23 -123.75 -17.07
C HIS A 108 -51.52 -123.22 -15.81
N GLU A 109 -51.49 -123.99 -14.72
CA GLU A 109 -50.72 -123.62 -13.52
C GLU A 109 -49.21 -123.59 -13.77
N LYS A 110 -48.65 -124.49 -14.58
CA LYS A 110 -47.22 -124.45 -14.96
C LYS A 110 -46.91 -123.21 -15.80
N GLU A 111 -47.79 -122.87 -16.74
CA GLU A 111 -47.66 -121.69 -17.59
C GLU A 111 -47.76 -120.39 -16.79
N ILE A 112 -48.70 -120.30 -15.83
CA ILE A 112 -48.79 -119.16 -14.90
C ILE A 112 -47.50 -119.02 -14.09
N ARG A 113 -47.01 -120.11 -13.48
CA ARG A 113 -45.78 -120.07 -12.66
C ARG A 113 -44.56 -119.67 -13.50
N TYR A 114 -44.40 -120.24 -14.70
CA TYR A 114 -43.35 -119.86 -15.63
C TYR A 114 -43.42 -118.37 -16.02
N LEU A 115 -44.61 -117.85 -16.31
CA LEU A 115 -44.79 -116.42 -16.62
C LEU A 115 -44.51 -115.52 -15.39
N GLN A 116 -44.81 -115.97 -14.18
CA GLN A 116 -44.45 -115.29 -12.93
C GLN A 116 -42.93 -115.29 -12.71
N ASP A 117 -42.26 -116.43 -12.91
CA ASP A 117 -40.79 -116.55 -12.79
C ASP A 117 -40.07 -115.66 -13.81
N VAL A 118 -40.54 -115.64 -15.07
CA VAL A 118 -40.03 -114.75 -16.12
C VAL A 118 -40.31 -113.28 -15.80
N PHE A 119 -41.49 -112.95 -15.25
CA PHE A 119 -41.81 -111.59 -14.83
C PHE A 119 -40.90 -111.11 -13.69
N MET A 120 -40.73 -111.91 -12.63
CA MET A 120 -39.84 -111.58 -11.51
C MET A 120 -38.38 -111.46 -11.97
N ALA A 121 -37.91 -112.33 -12.87
CA ALA A 121 -36.58 -112.22 -13.45
C ALA A 121 -36.44 -110.94 -14.31
N MET A 122 -37.45 -110.56 -15.08
CA MET A 122 -37.43 -109.33 -15.89
C MET A 122 -37.47 -108.06 -15.03
N GLU A 123 -38.30 -108.05 -13.97
CA GLU A 123 -38.38 -106.94 -13.01
C GLU A 123 -37.07 -106.77 -12.24
N GLN A 124 -36.44 -107.86 -11.79
CA GLN A 124 -35.12 -107.83 -11.16
C GLN A 124 -34.04 -107.29 -12.12
N ASN A 125 -33.96 -107.81 -13.35
CA ASN A 125 -33.01 -107.29 -14.36
C ASN A 125 -33.24 -105.80 -14.68
N TYR A 126 -34.49 -105.32 -14.65
CA TYR A 126 -34.81 -103.91 -14.84
C TYR A 126 -34.35 -103.05 -13.65
N ILE A 127 -34.57 -103.53 -12.42
CA ILE A 127 -34.10 -102.87 -11.20
C ILE A 127 -32.56 -102.80 -11.17
N ASP A 128 -31.89 -103.91 -11.51
CA ASP A 128 -30.43 -103.98 -11.54
C ASP A 128 -29.85 -103.08 -12.64
N SER A 129 -30.42 -103.08 -13.84
CA SER A 129 -29.99 -102.18 -14.94
C SER A 129 -30.26 -100.70 -14.64
N GLU A 130 -31.39 -100.37 -13.99
CA GLU A 130 -31.63 -99.02 -13.48
C GLU A 130 -30.61 -98.63 -12.39
N TYR A 131 -30.20 -99.57 -11.54
CA TYR A 131 -29.23 -99.32 -10.47
C TYR A 131 -27.81 -99.13 -11.02
N GLU A 132 -27.38 -99.99 -11.95
CA GLU A 132 -26.12 -99.83 -12.70
C GLU A 132 -26.10 -98.49 -13.44
N GLY A 133 -27.14 -98.15 -14.20
CA GLY A 133 -27.22 -96.86 -14.90
C GLY A 133 -27.17 -95.64 -13.97
N LYS A 134 -27.73 -95.74 -12.76
CA LYS A 134 -27.63 -94.70 -11.71
C LYS A 134 -26.22 -94.62 -11.11
N LEU A 135 -25.54 -95.76 -10.92
CA LEU A 135 -24.15 -95.80 -10.46
C LEU A 135 -23.18 -95.25 -11.52
N GLU A 136 -23.33 -95.65 -12.78
CA GLU A 136 -22.54 -95.12 -13.90
C GLU A 136 -22.72 -93.61 -14.03
N PHE A 137 -23.97 -93.12 -14.02
CA PHE A 137 -24.26 -91.69 -14.05
C PHE A 137 -23.61 -90.95 -12.87
N GLN A 138 -23.72 -91.46 -11.64
CA GLN A 138 -23.11 -90.85 -10.46
C GLN A 138 -21.57 -90.83 -10.57
N SER A 139 -20.95 -91.93 -11.04
CA SER A 139 -19.52 -92.02 -11.25
C SER A 139 -19.04 -91.03 -12.32
N MET A 140 -19.72 -90.96 -13.47
CA MET A 140 -19.42 -90.00 -14.54
C MET A 140 -19.59 -88.54 -14.08
N TRP A 141 -20.59 -88.27 -13.24
CA TRP A 141 -20.85 -86.94 -12.69
C TRP A 141 -19.76 -86.51 -11.69
N ASP A 142 -19.35 -87.38 -10.77
CA ASP A 142 -18.25 -87.09 -9.85
C ASP A 142 -16.89 -86.99 -10.57
N ASP A 143 -16.65 -87.81 -11.60
CA ASP A 143 -15.48 -87.69 -12.49
C ASP A 143 -15.41 -86.33 -13.20
N LEU A 144 -16.53 -85.89 -13.79
CA LEU A 144 -16.63 -84.61 -14.49
C LEU A 144 -16.45 -83.43 -13.54
N LYS A 145 -17.04 -83.53 -12.34
CA LYS A 145 -16.91 -82.57 -11.24
C LYS A 145 -15.48 -82.48 -10.72
N ASN A 146 -14.78 -83.61 -10.55
CA ASN A 146 -13.38 -83.66 -10.15
C ASN A 146 -12.48 -83.03 -11.22
N LYS A 147 -12.66 -83.38 -12.50
CA LYS A 147 -11.94 -82.75 -13.63
C LYS A 147 -12.14 -81.23 -13.67
N ASN A 148 -13.37 -80.75 -13.47
CA ASN A 148 -13.65 -79.31 -13.41
C ASN A 148 -12.97 -78.62 -12.21
N LEU A 149 -12.92 -79.28 -11.05
CA LEU A 149 -12.18 -78.78 -9.88
C LEU A 149 -10.67 -78.74 -10.16
N GLU A 150 -10.09 -79.78 -10.75
CA GLU A 150 -8.68 -79.84 -11.14
C GLU A 150 -8.31 -78.74 -12.14
N GLU A 151 -9.10 -78.56 -13.21
CA GLU A 151 -8.95 -77.47 -14.18
C GLU A 151 -9.00 -76.09 -13.50
N LYS A 152 -9.97 -75.88 -12.59
CA LYS A 152 -10.11 -74.65 -11.82
C LYS A 152 -8.93 -74.42 -10.87
N HIS A 153 -8.38 -75.46 -10.26
CA HIS A 153 -7.19 -75.36 -9.41
C HIS A 153 -5.92 -75.08 -10.23
N PHE A 154 -5.75 -75.74 -11.37
CA PHE A 154 -4.65 -75.51 -12.31
C PHE A 154 -4.68 -74.10 -12.93
N LEU A 155 -5.86 -73.62 -13.31
CA LEU A 155 -6.03 -72.25 -13.83
C LEU A 155 -5.75 -71.21 -12.74
N ARG A 156 -6.18 -71.46 -11.49
CA ARG A 156 -5.87 -70.59 -10.35
C ARG A 156 -4.36 -70.50 -10.10
N LEU A 157 -3.67 -71.65 -10.01
CA LEU A 157 -2.23 -71.69 -9.79
C LEU A 157 -1.45 -70.97 -10.90
N LYS A 158 -1.90 -71.10 -12.17
CA LYS A 158 -1.35 -70.32 -13.29
C LYS A 158 -1.54 -68.82 -13.13
N LEU A 159 -2.72 -68.38 -12.69
CA LEU A 159 -3.01 -66.95 -12.48
C LEU A 159 -2.25 -66.40 -11.27
N GLU A 160 -2.16 -67.16 -10.17
CA GLU A 160 -1.37 -66.83 -8.97
C GLU A 160 0.12 -66.64 -9.35
N ASN A 161 0.71 -67.59 -10.08
CA ASN A 161 2.08 -67.47 -10.59
C ASN A 161 2.28 -66.21 -11.47
N VAL A 162 1.34 -65.90 -12.37
CA VAL A 162 1.43 -64.68 -13.22
C VAL A 162 1.31 -63.40 -12.41
N VAL A 163 0.49 -63.39 -11.35
CA VAL A 163 0.39 -62.25 -10.41
C VAL A 163 1.68 -62.07 -9.61
N GLU A 164 2.30 -63.15 -9.12
CA GLU A 164 3.61 -63.07 -8.46
C GLU A 164 4.72 -62.57 -9.40
N ASP A 165 4.75 -63.05 -10.63
CA ASP A 165 5.70 -62.62 -11.66
C ASP A 165 5.55 -61.13 -12.01
N LEU A 166 4.31 -60.66 -12.14
CA LEU A 166 4.01 -59.24 -12.34
C LEU A 166 4.35 -58.41 -11.10
N TRP A 167 4.09 -58.92 -9.89
CA TRP A 167 4.41 -58.22 -8.65
C TRP A 167 5.92 -58.06 -8.45
N ARG A 168 6.72 -59.09 -8.73
CA ARG A 168 8.20 -58.99 -8.76
C ARG A 168 8.66 -57.92 -9.73
N ARG A 169 8.20 -57.97 -10.99
CA ARG A 169 8.54 -56.96 -12.02
C ARG A 169 8.14 -55.55 -11.60
N PHE A 170 7.00 -55.38 -10.93
CA PHE A 170 6.58 -54.10 -10.35
C PHE A 170 7.55 -53.65 -9.25
N GLN A 171 7.91 -54.51 -8.29
CA GLN A 171 8.86 -54.17 -7.24
C GLN A 171 10.26 -53.84 -7.79
N ASP A 172 10.75 -54.61 -8.76
CA ASP A 172 12.04 -54.37 -9.41
C ASP A 172 12.05 -53.03 -10.18
N ALA A 173 10.96 -52.70 -10.88
CA ALA A 173 10.81 -51.42 -11.58
C ALA A 173 10.69 -50.23 -10.61
N LEU A 174 9.91 -50.38 -9.52
CA LEU A 174 9.71 -49.34 -8.50
C LEU A 174 11.01 -49.08 -7.74
N LYS A 175 11.75 -50.14 -7.41
CA LYS A 175 13.09 -50.04 -6.82
C LYS A 175 14.07 -49.37 -7.79
N SER A 176 14.14 -49.82 -9.04
CA SER A 176 15.02 -49.22 -10.06
C SER A 176 14.72 -47.73 -10.28
N TYR A 177 13.44 -47.33 -10.24
CA TYR A 177 13.04 -45.93 -10.29
C TYR A 177 13.48 -45.15 -9.04
N THR A 178 13.30 -45.72 -7.85
CA THR A 178 13.73 -45.11 -6.58
C THR A 178 15.24 -44.94 -6.56
N ASP A 179 16.01 -45.99 -6.83
CA ASP A 179 17.47 -45.97 -6.86
C ASP A 179 18.01 -44.95 -7.89
N ALA A 180 17.34 -44.77 -9.05
CA ALA A 180 17.71 -43.80 -10.07
C ALA A 180 17.28 -42.34 -9.80
N THR A 181 16.38 -42.12 -8.84
CA THR A 181 15.79 -40.79 -8.54
C THR A 181 16.08 -40.28 -7.13
N GLU A 182 16.43 -41.12 -6.15
CA GLU A 182 16.63 -40.70 -4.76
C GLU A 182 17.81 -39.73 -4.64
N ASP A 183 18.94 -39.98 -5.31
CA ASP A 183 20.07 -39.03 -5.37
C ASP A 183 19.65 -37.65 -5.92
N ARG A 184 18.80 -37.63 -6.96
CA ARG A 184 18.27 -36.40 -7.54
C ARG A 184 17.28 -35.70 -6.61
N LYS A 185 16.47 -36.46 -5.88
CA LYS A 185 15.48 -36.00 -4.90
C LYS A 185 16.14 -35.42 -3.65
N VAL A 186 17.19 -36.07 -3.13
CA VAL A 186 18.06 -35.54 -2.07
C VAL A 186 18.80 -34.29 -2.55
N ALA A 187 19.41 -34.31 -3.74
CA ALA A 187 20.05 -33.13 -4.31
C ALA A 187 19.07 -31.95 -4.45
N PHE A 188 17.88 -32.19 -5.01
CA PHE A 188 16.81 -31.19 -5.12
C PHE A 188 16.39 -30.63 -3.77
N GLU A 189 16.13 -31.47 -2.76
CA GLU A 189 15.68 -30.98 -1.46
C GLU A 189 16.80 -30.20 -0.73
N THR A 190 18.08 -30.59 -0.88
CA THR A 190 19.19 -29.77 -0.36
C THR A 190 19.36 -28.44 -1.10
N LEU A 191 19.00 -28.35 -2.39
CA LEU A 191 18.96 -27.09 -3.14
C LEU A 191 17.76 -26.24 -2.72
N ARG A 192 16.58 -26.83 -2.56
CA ARG A 192 15.36 -26.17 -2.08
C ARG A 192 15.54 -25.57 -0.69
N VAL A 193 16.16 -26.29 0.25
CA VAL A 193 16.48 -25.80 1.59
C VAL A 193 17.56 -24.70 1.59
N LYS A 194 18.43 -24.65 0.57
CA LYS A 194 19.34 -23.52 0.34
C LYS A 194 18.59 -22.31 -0.22
N ASP A 195 17.75 -22.53 -1.23
CA ASP A 195 16.96 -21.50 -1.91
C ASP A 195 15.99 -20.80 -0.94
N GLU A 196 15.30 -21.55 -0.09
CA GLU A 196 14.42 -21.01 0.96
C GLU A 196 15.21 -20.14 1.98
N LYS A 197 16.46 -20.51 2.28
CA LYS A 197 17.34 -19.72 3.16
C LYS A 197 17.82 -18.44 2.48
N SER A 198 18.28 -18.52 1.22
CA SER A 198 18.68 -17.32 0.46
C SER A 198 17.51 -16.39 0.19
N SER A 199 16.31 -16.92 -0.07
CA SER A 199 15.09 -16.13 -0.24
C SER A 199 14.74 -15.35 1.04
N LYS A 200 14.77 -16.01 2.20
CA LYS A 200 14.59 -15.36 3.52
C LYS A 200 15.67 -14.31 3.83
N GLU A 201 16.91 -14.55 3.42
CA GLU A 201 17.99 -13.56 3.55
C GLU A 201 17.81 -12.37 2.60
N ILE A 202 17.44 -12.60 1.34
CA ILE A 202 17.12 -11.56 0.36
C ILE A 202 15.97 -10.69 0.88
N GLU A 203 14.89 -11.27 1.39
CA GLU A 203 13.81 -10.52 2.05
C GLU A 203 14.32 -9.65 3.21
N ALA A 204 15.20 -10.19 4.06
CA ALA A 204 15.76 -9.45 5.19
C ALA A 204 16.65 -8.28 4.72
N GLN A 205 17.48 -8.49 3.70
CA GLN A 205 18.30 -7.43 3.11
C GLN A 205 17.44 -6.38 2.38
N MET A 206 16.41 -6.77 1.62
CA MET A 206 15.47 -5.83 1.00
C MET A 206 14.74 -4.97 2.05
N LYS A 207 14.26 -5.59 3.14
CA LYS A 207 13.64 -4.87 4.28
C LYS A 207 14.64 -3.93 4.97
N LYS A 208 15.94 -4.26 4.98
CA LYS A 208 17.01 -3.39 5.50
C LYS A 208 17.33 -2.24 4.54
N ILE A 209 17.40 -2.51 3.23
CA ILE A 209 17.62 -1.51 2.17
C ILE A 209 16.47 -0.49 2.17
N GLN A 210 15.21 -0.93 2.26
CA GLN A 210 14.06 -0.04 2.33
C GLN A 210 14.16 0.93 3.51
N ARG A 211 14.42 0.43 4.73
CA ARG A 211 14.60 1.29 5.93
C ARG A 211 15.73 2.30 5.77
N LEU A 212 16.83 1.90 5.12
CA LEU A 212 17.95 2.82 4.82
C LEU A 212 17.52 3.87 3.79
N GLN A 213 16.82 3.48 2.73
CA GLN A 213 16.30 4.38 1.70
C GLN A 213 15.26 5.38 2.26
N ASP A 214 14.37 4.93 3.15
CA ASP A 214 13.44 5.77 3.90
C ASP A 214 14.20 6.78 4.77
N SER A 215 15.23 6.33 5.50
CA SER A 215 16.07 7.21 6.32
C SER A 215 16.83 8.24 5.49
N ILE A 216 17.33 7.86 4.31
CA ILE A 216 17.97 8.76 3.34
C ILE A 216 16.96 9.78 2.80
N SER A 217 15.71 9.37 2.55
CA SER A 217 14.63 10.27 2.13
C SER A 217 14.31 11.31 3.21
N ILE A 218 14.17 10.87 4.47
CA ILE A 218 13.94 11.75 5.62
C ILE A 218 15.12 12.72 5.82
N LEU A 219 16.37 12.25 5.71
CA LEU A 219 17.56 13.09 5.83
C LEU A 219 17.67 14.11 4.69
N LYS A 220 17.37 13.72 3.44
CA LYS A 220 17.29 14.66 2.31
C LYS A 220 16.22 15.72 2.53
N GLY A 221 15.05 15.35 3.05
CA GLY A 221 13.99 16.28 3.44
C GLY A 221 14.45 17.29 4.50
N LYS A 222 15.13 16.82 5.56
CA LYS A 222 15.72 17.69 6.59
C LYS A 222 16.78 18.64 6.04
N ILE A 223 17.66 18.15 5.16
CA ILE A 223 18.67 19.00 4.49
C ILE A 223 18.00 20.07 3.64
N MET A 224 16.96 19.72 2.86
CA MET A 224 16.22 20.68 2.03
C MET A 224 15.56 21.78 2.87
N VAL A 225 14.94 21.43 4.01
CA VAL A 225 14.36 22.40 4.94
C VAL A 225 15.44 23.30 5.55
N HIS A 226 16.52 22.73 6.08
CA HIS A 226 17.62 23.50 6.68
C HIS A 226 18.33 24.42 5.66
N CYS A 227 18.51 23.97 4.40
CA CYS A 227 19.04 24.83 3.35
C CYS A 227 18.11 26.03 3.09
N ARG A 228 16.80 25.80 3.00
CA ARG A 228 15.82 26.88 2.82
C ARG A 228 15.78 27.85 4.01
N GLU A 229 15.73 27.34 5.24
CA GLU A 229 15.78 28.16 6.46
C GLU A 229 17.07 29.00 6.53
N SER A 230 18.21 28.40 6.15
CA SER A 230 19.50 29.08 6.03
C SER A 230 19.49 30.14 4.92
N GLU A 231 18.89 29.88 3.76
CA GLU A 231 18.77 30.86 2.67
C GLU A 231 17.88 32.05 3.08
N GLU A 232 16.73 31.79 3.70
CA GLU A 232 15.83 32.82 4.24
C GLU A 232 16.55 33.67 5.32
N GLN A 233 17.25 33.07 6.28
CA GLN A 233 18.07 33.78 7.27
C GLN A 233 19.21 34.60 6.64
N ASN A 234 19.92 34.03 5.66
CA ASN A 234 20.99 34.73 4.94
C ASN A 234 20.45 35.91 4.12
N GLN A 235 19.21 35.84 3.64
CA GLN A 235 18.56 36.94 2.93
C GLN A 235 18.23 38.10 3.88
N TYR A 236 17.61 37.84 5.04
CA TYR A 236 17.38 38.88 6.04
C TYR A 236 18.68 39.59 6.46
N VAL A 237 19.76 38.85 6.70
CA VAL A 237 21.08 39.42 7.05
C VAL A 237 21.69 40.25 5.91
N ARG A 238 21.40 39.93 4.63
CA ARG A 238 21.82 40.75 3.47
C ARG A 238 21.03 42.05 3.37
N ASP A 239 19.73 41.99 3.61
CA ASP A 239 18.84 43.15 3.52
C ASP A 239 19.11 44.14 4.66
N ASP A 240 19.27 43.67 5.90
CA ASP A 240 19.72 44.49 7.04
C ASP A 240 21.10 45.11 6.78
N LYS A 241 22.03 44.35 6.18
CA LYS A 241 23.36 44.86 5.82
C LYS A 241 23.28 45.98 4.79
N GLU A 242 22.48 45.87 3.73
CA GLU A 242 22.33 46.97 2.76
C GLU A 242 21.60 48.18 3.38
N LEU A 243 20.60 47.96 4.24
CA LEU A 243 19.96 49.04 5.00
C LEU A 243 20.98 49.81 5.85
N ILE A 244 21.84 49.10 6.60
CA ILE A 244 22.93 49.69 7.38
C ILE A 244 23.96 50.38 6.48
N LEU A 245 24.29 49.82 5.31
CA LEU A 245 25.21 50.45 4.35
C LEU A 245 24.62 51.73 3.74
N VAL A 246 23.31 51.80 3.48
CA VAL A 246 22.63 53.03 3.04
C VAL A 246 22.66 54.09 4.15
N GLN A 247 22.38 53.72 5.41
CA GLN A 247 22.51 54.62 6.55
C GLN A 247 23.96 55.11 6.73
N LEU A 248 24.94 54.22 6.62
CA LEU A 248 26.38 54.55 6.69
C LEU A 248 26.81 55.49 5.56
N ARG A 249 26.33 55.29 4.33
CA ARG A 249 26.57 56.20 3.18
C ARG A 249 26.01 57.60 3.50
N LYS A 250 24.77 57.69 4.00
CA LYS A 250 24.12 58.96 4.39
C LYS A 250 24.89 59.69 5.51
N LEU A 251 25.25 58.98 6.58
CA LEU A 251 26.02 59.55 7.70
C LEU A 251 27.44 59.97 7.28
N LYS A 252 28.10 59.22 6.39
CA LYS A 252 29.40 59.61 5.81
C LYS A 252 29.29 60.90 5.00
N ALA A 253 28.25 61.04 4.17
CA ALA A 253 28.02 62.27 3.39
C ALA A 253 27.78 63.48 4.31
N GLN A 254 26.88 63.35 5.29
CA GLN A 254 26.62 64.41 6.29
C GLN A 254 27.89 64.80 7.06
N ARG A 255 28.69 63.82 7.50
CA ARG A 255 29.97 64.08 8.18
C ARG A 255 30.97 64.81 7.29
N THR A 256 31.04 64.50 5.99
CA THR A 256 31.90 65.21 5.03
C THR A 256 31.44 66.65 4.86
N GLN A 257 30.13 66.89 4.65
CA GLN A 257 29.54 68.22 4.53
C GLN A 257 29.77 69.10 5.77
N VAL A 258 29.61 68.52 6.97
CA VAL A 258 29.90 69.21 8.25
C VAL A 258 31.40 69.51 8.38
N ARG A 259 32.29 68.61 7.91
CA ARG A 259 33.73 68.86 7.89
C ARG A 259 34.09 70.00 6.93
N GLU A 260 33.56 69.98 5.71
CA GLU A 260 33.80 71.00 4.68
C GLU A 260 33.36 72.39 5.17
N THR A 261 32.12 72.53 5.63
CA THR A 261 31.63 73.80 6.21
C THR A 261 32.40 74.23 7.46
N SER A 262 32.86 73.30 8.32
CA SER A 262 33.74 73.66 9.45
C SER A 262 35.12 74.15 8.99
N GLN A 263 35.66 73.61 7.90
CA GLN A 263 36.94 73.99 7.33
C GLN A 263 36.85 75.35 6.63
N GLU A 264 35.77 75.62 5.88
CA GLU A 264 35.48 76.94 5.30
C GLU A 264 35.38 78.02 6.39
N ASN A 265 34.62 77.75 7.46
CA ASN A 265 34.50 78.67 8.59
C ASN A 265 35.85 78.91 9.29
N LEU A 266 36.69 77.88 9.46
CA LEU A 266 38.03 78.03 10.03
C LEU A 266 38.96 78.84 9.11
N VAL A 267 38.92 78.62 7.80
CA VAL A 267 39.68 79.41 6.82
C VAL A 267 39.24 80.88 6.86
N LYS A 268 37.92 81.15 6.88
CA LYS A 268 37.39 82.51 7.00
C LYS A 268 37.84 83.19 8.30
N LEU A 269 37.64 82.54 9.45
CA LEU A 269 38.02 83.06 10.76
C LEU A 269 39.53 83.32 10.86
N THR A 270 40.36 82.43 10.33
CA THR A 270 41.82 82.61 10.36
C THR A 270 42.29 83.71 9.40
N LEU A 271 41.64 83.93 8.26
CA LEU A 271 41.92 85.08 7.38
C LEU A 271 41.53 86.40 8.04
N GLU A 272 40.32 86.51 8.60
CA GLU A 272 39.82 87.70 9.28
C GLU A 272 40.61 88.03 10.56
N SER A 273 40.96 87.02 11.35
CA SER A 273 41.83 87.17 12.53
C SER A 273 43.26 87.59 12.14
N ASN A 274 43.87 86.99 11.11
CA ASN A 274 45.19 87.44 10.66
C ASN A 274 45.16 88.85 10.05
N ALA A 275 44.07 89.26 9.41
CA ALA A 275 43.92 90.63 8.90
C ALA A 275 43.82 91.65 10.04
N THR A 276 43.01 91.39 11.06
CA THR A 276 42.88 92.26 12.24
C THR A 276 44.16 92.30 13.08
N ILE A 277 44.85 91.18 13.30
CA ILE A 277 46.17 91.15 13.96
C ILE A 277 47.21 91.96 13.18
N LYS A 278 47.25 91.87 11.85
CA LYS A 278 48.14 92.68 11.00
C LYS A 278 47.80 94.17 11.07
N ALA A 279 46.52 94.54 11.19
CA ALA A 279 46.10 95.93 11.37
C ALA A 279 46.51 96.47 12.75
N LEU A 280 46.26 95.70 13.82
CA LEU A 280 46.64 96.07 15.18
C LEU A 280 48.16 96.21 15.35
N ARG A 281 48.97 95.30 14.77
CA ARG A 281 50.44 95.45 14.78
C ARG A 281 50.89 96.76 14.15
N LYS A 282 50.34 97.15 12.99
CA LYS A 282 50.62 98.46 12.36
C LYS A 282 50.25 99.67 13.23
N ILE A 283 49.33 99.53 14.18
CA ILE A 283 48.99 100.58 15.16
C ILE A 283 50.04 100.58 16.29
N VAL A 284 50.43 99.41 16.80
CA VAL A 284 51.52 99.29 17.79
C VAL A 284 52.85 99.82 17.23
N ASP A 285 53.22 99.47 16.00
CA ASP A 285 54.43 99.95 15.30
C ASP A 285 54.47 101.49 15.21
N LYS A 286 53.30 102.13 15.02
CA LYS A 286 53.15 103.60 15.03
C LYS A 286 53.29 104.16 16.44
N GLY A 287 52.64 103.54 17.44
CA GLY A 287 52.75 103.93 18.85
C GLY A 287 54.20 103.85 19.35
N GLU A 288 54.91 102.77 19.06
CA GLU A 288 56.34 102.63 19.36
C GLU A 288 57.19 103.71 18.70
N LYS A 289 56.93 104.06 17.43
CA LYS A 289 57.64 105.17 16.77
C LYS A 289 57.38 106.51 17.45
N ILE A 290 56.15 106.80 17.85
CA ILE A 290 55.81 108.04 18.57
C ILE A 290 56.51 108.09 19.93
N LEU A 291 56.51 106.98 20.69
CA LEU A 291 57.20 106.90 21.99
C LEU A 291 58.72 107.05 21.85
N LYS A 292 59.35 106.38 20.87
CA LYS A 292 60.80 106.49 20.61
C LYS A 292 61.19 107.90 20.16
N LEU A 293 60.37 108.56 19.35
CA LEU A 293 60.58 109.97 18.98
C LEU A 293 60.42 110.90 20.20
N ALA A 294 59.41 110.69 21.04
CA ALA A 294 59.23 111.46 22.27
C ALA A 294 60.41 111.30 23.25
N GLU A 295 60.95 110.08 23.39
CA GLU A 295 62.15 109.82 24.21
C GLU A 295 63.41 110.52 23.64
N ILE A 296 63.57 110.54 22.31
CA ILE A 296 64.67 111.26 21.65
C ILE A 296 64.53 112.77 21.87
N CYS A 297 63.34 113.35 21.67
CA CYS A 297 63.08 114.76 21.95
C CYS A 297 63.35 115.10 23.43
N ARG A 298 62.94 114.22 24.35
CA ARG A 298 63.14 114.40 25.80
C ARG A 298 64.61 114.49 26.24
N LYS A 299 65.56 114.11 25.40
CA LYS A 299 67.00 114.29 25.70
C LYS A 299 67.41 115.77 25.62
N PHE A 300 66.86 116.52 24.66
CA PHE A 300 67.23 117.91 24.36
C PHE A 300 66.49 118.99 25.18
N GLU A 301 65.45 118.61 25.92
CA GLU A 301 64.70 119.51 26.81
C GLU A 301 65.54 119.94 28.03
N THR A 302 65.30 121.14 28.58
CA THR A 302 65.99 121.58 29.80
C THR A 302 65.50 120.83 31.05
N GLU A 303 66.22 120.93 32.17
CA GLU A 303 65.78 120.30 33.42
C GLU A 303 64.45 120.89 33.92
N GLU A 304 64.27 122.20 33.78
CA GLU A 304 63.00 122.89 34.05
C GLU A 304 61.86 122.30 33.20
N GLU A 305 62.05 122.12 31.89
CA GLU A 305 61.04 121.54 31.00
C GLU A 305 60.81 120.04 31.22
N LYS A 306 61.75 119.33 31.85
CA LYS A 306 61.61 117.92 32.23
C LYS A 306 60.80 117.75 33.51
N VAL A 307 60.78 118.76 34.40
CA VAL A 307 60.08 118.77 35.70
C VAL A 307 58.73 119.49 35.63
N LEU A 308 58.63 120.64 34.93
CA LEU A 308 57.36 121.25 34.49
C LEU A 308 57.28 121.29 32.93
N PRO A 309 56.84 120.18 32.29
CA PRO A 309 56.60 120.15 30.84
C PRO A 309 55.50 121.11 30.35
N PHE A 310 54.60 121.52 31.25
CA PHE A 310 53.42 122.33 30.94
C PHE A 310 53.37 123.51 31.91
N TYR A 311 53.21 124.71 31.36
CA TYR A 311 53.19 125.97 32.08
C TYR A 311 51.81 126.63 31.92
N SER A 312 51.33 127.29 32.98
CA SER A 312 50.03 127.96 33.00
C SER A 312 50.19 129.48 32.85
N THR A 313 50.46 129.96 31.62
CA THR A 313 50.46 131.39 31.28
C THR A 313 49.03 131.93 31.10
N LEU A 314 48.17 131.73 32.10
CA LEU A 314 46.82 132.28 32.19
C LEU A 314 46.49 132.46 33.67
N THR A 315 46.13 133.68 34.06
CA THR A 315 45.59 133.95 35.40
C THR A 315 44.20 133.31 35.55
N PRO A 316 43.70 133.07 36.79
CA PRO A 316 42.37 132.48 36.99
C PRO A 316 41.24 133.24 36.28
N GLU A 317 41.37 134.57 36.17
CA GLU A 317 40.42 135.47 35.50
C GLU A 317 40.49 135.45 33.96
N GLU A 318 41.48 134.77 33.39
CA GLU A 318 41.62 134.55 31.94
C GLU A 318 41.29 133.11 31.53
N GLN A 319 41.34 132.18 32.49
CA GLN A 319 40.90 130.80 32.29
C GLN A 319 39.38 130.76 32.11
N THR A 320 38.61 131.43 32.96
CA THR A 320 37.15 131.58 32.80
C THR A 320 36.77 132.25 31.47
N LYS A 321 37.45 133.34 31.11
CA LYS A 321 37.22 134.04 29.82
C LYS A 321 37.53 133.19 28.60
N ARG A 322 38.33 132.11 28.71
CA ARG A 322 38.50 131.13 27.62
C ARG A 322 37.40 130.10 27.55
N GLU A 323 36.77 129.76 28.67
CA GLU A 323 35.61 128.86 28.71
C GLU A 323 34.34 129.54 28.18
N GLU A 324 34.27 130.88 28.25
CA GLU A 324 33.19 131.70 27.67
C GLU A 324 33.35 132.03 26.17
N ILE A 325 34.52 131.77 25.55
CA ILE A 325 34.69 131.94 24.09
C ILE A 325 34.06 130.74 23.36
N HIS A 326 32.76 130.85 23.09
CA HIS A 326 32.10 130.05 22.08
C HIS A 326 32.75 130.30 20.70
N PRO A 327 33.21 129.27 19.97
CA PRO A 327 33.74 129.43 18.62
C PRO A 327 32.59 129.56 17.61
N GLU A 328 31.97 130.74 17.56
CA GLU A 328 31.02 131.07 16.51
C GLU A 328 31.71 131.00 15.12
N ASN A 329 31.09 130.25 14.21
CA ASN A 329 31.50 130.10 12.80
C ASN A 329 32.82 129.34 12.53
N LEU A 330 32.89 128.08 13.01
CA LEU A 330 33.79 127.06 12.43
C LEU A 330 33.04 126.20 11.40
N THR A 331 33.58 126.08 10.19
CA THR A 331 33.10 125.15 9.16
C THR A 331 33.18 123.70 9.66
N GLU A 332 32.25 122.81 9.28
CA GLU A 332 32.20 121.43 9.81
C GLU A 332 33.54 120.67 9.72
N GLU A 333 34.30 120.84 8.64
CA GLU A 333 35.60 120.18 8.46
C GLU A 333 36.65 120.72 9.44
N LEU A 334 36.68 122.04 9.67
CA LEU A 334 37.54 122.66 10.68
C LEU A 334 37.15 122.25 12.09
N ALA A 335 35.84 122.14 12.39
CA ALA A 335 35.36 121.66 13.68
C ALA A 335 35.77 120.20 13.95
N LYS A 336 35.71 119.32 12.94
CA LYS A 336 36.18 117.93 13.03
C LYS A 336 37.69 117.85 13.24
N VAL A 337 38.47 118.61 12.48
CA VAL A 337 39.94 118.71 12.66
C VAL A 337 40.32 119.23 14.05
N ILE A 338 39.64 120.27 14.55
CA ILE A 338 39.89 120.83 15.89
C ILE A 338 39.51 119.81 16.99
N ALA A 339 38.47 119.00 16.79
CA ALA A 339 38.11 117.93 17.71
C ALA A 339 39.21 116.84 17.79
N ASP A 340 39.75 116.40 16.64
CA ASP A 340 40.84 115.41 16.58
C ASP A 340 42.11 115.89 17.30
N TYR A 341 42.40 117.20 17.25
CA TYR A 341 43.57 117.80 17.92
C TYR A 341 43.30 118.36 19.33
N LYS A 342 42.08 118.22 19.89
CA LYS A 342 41.73 118.77 21.21
C LYS A 342 42.58 118.20 22.37
N GLY A 343 43.14 117.00 22.21
CA GLY A 343 44.10 116.42 23.16
C GLY A 343 45.55 116.96 23.05
N MET A 344 45.88 117.73 22.01
CA MET A 344 47.26 118.14 21.70
C MET A 344 47.62 119.56 22.14
N GLU A 345 46.71 120.29 22.83
CA GLU A 345 46.98 121.65 23.31
C GLU A 345 48.29 121.77 24.11
N ASN A 346 48.55 120.81 25.00
CA ASN A 346 49.74 120.81 25.85
C ASN A 346 51.03 120.50 25.08
N PHE A 347 50.96 119.75 23.97
CA PHE A 347 52.07 119.61 23.04
C PHE A 347 52.36 120.94 22.32
N TRP A 348 51.30 121.63 21.85
CA TRP A 348 51.45 122.91 21.16
C TRP A 348 51.93 124.04 22.07
N LYS A 349 51.48 124.12 23.33
CA LYS A 349 52.06 125.02 24.36
C LYS A 349 53.58 124.82 24.44
N ARG A 350 54.01 123.58 24.65
CA ARG A 350 55.43 123.22 24.81
C ARG A 350 56.27 123.53 23.56
N TYR A 351 55.76 123.18 22.37
CA TYR A 351 56.38 123.54 21.09
C TYR A 351 56.53 125.07 20.93
N ASN A 352 55.49 125.83 21.30
CA ASN A 352 55.51 127.29 21.20
C ASN A 352 56.47 127.96 22.19
N LYS A 353 56.63 127.45 23.43
CA LYS A 353 57.68 127.91 24.37
C LYS A 353 59.08 127.74 23.76
N VAL A 354 59.43 126.52 23.36
CA VAL A 354 60.73 126.23 22.72
C VAL A 354 60.91 127.06 21.45
N LYS A 355 59.83 127.38 20.73
CA LYS A 355 59.88 128.26 19.56
C LYS A 355 60.17 129.72 19.90
N LEU A 356 59.55 130.26 20.96
CA LEU A 356 59.82 131.60 21.46
C LEU A 356 61.24 131.72 22.02
N GLU A 357 61.72 130.70 22.75
CA GLU A 357 63.11 130.62 23.22
C GLU A 357 64.12 130.54 22.07
N GLN A 358 63.85 129.72 21.05
CA GLN A 358 64.65 129.72 19.82
C GLN A 358 64.71 131.10 19.15
N LEU A 359 63.60 131.85 19.14
CA LEU A 359 63.56 133.20 18.57
C LEU A 359 64.29 134.22 19.45
N SER A 360 64.16 134.17 20.78
CA SER A 360 64.86 135.06 21.69
C SER A 360 66.37 134.83 21.68
N LEU A 361 66.81 133.57 21.64
CA LEU A 361 68.23 133.20 21.48
C LEU A 361 68.79 133.68 20.14
N ARG A 362 68.03 133.55 19.03
CA ARG A 362 68.42 134.09 17.72
C ARG A 362 68.54 135.62 17.73
N HIS A 363 67.58 136.32 18.35
CA HIS A 363 67.62 137.77 18.45
C HIS A 363 68.80 138.24 19.31
N ARG A 364 69.04 137.62 20.47
CA ARG A 364 70.19 137.91 21.34
C ARG A 364 71.52 137.58 20.68
N HIS A 365 71.59 136.51 19.87
CA HIS A 365 72.77 136.19 19.06
C HIS A 365 73.02 137.26 17.98
N ALA A 366 71.98 137.75 17.29
CA ALA A 366 72.11 138.84 16.33
C ALA A 366 72.57 140.14 17.00
N GLN A 367 71.99 140.52 18.14
CA GLN A 367 72.46 141.66 18.95
C GLN A 367 73.92 141.51 19.37
N LEU A 368 74.34 140.31 19.82
CA LEU A 368 75.72 140.06 20.23
C LEU A 368 76.70 140.12 19.04
N LEU A 369 76.28 139.71 17.84
CA LEU A 369 77.08 139.92 16.61
C LEU A 369 77.20 141.41 16.27
N GLU A 370 76.10 142.15 16.24
CA GLU A 370 76.10 143.60 15.96
C GLU A 370 76.95 144.39 16.97
N ILE A 371 76.93 143.99 18.25
CA ILE A 371 77.82 144.53 19.29
C ILE A 371 79.28 144.11 19.05
N ASN A 372 79.54 142.88 18.60
CA ASN A 372 80.91 142.43 18.27
C ASN A 372 81.47 143.20 17.07
N GLU A 373 80.67 143.47 16.05
CA GLU A 373 81.04 144.28 14.90
C GLU A 373 81.32 145.73 15.31
N LYS A 374 80.42 146.39 16.05
CA LYS A 374 80.67 147.76 16.57
C LYS A 374 81.89 147.86 17.48
N LEU A 375 82.16 146.84 18.30
CA LEU A 375 83.38 146.78 19.11
C LEU A 375 84.64 146.61 18.23
N ARG A 376 84.59 145.83 17.15
CA ARG A 376 85.69 145.74 16.17
C ARG A 376 85.87 147.03 15.39
N GLU A 377 84.80 147.73 15.01
CA GLU A 377 84.85 149.02 14.34
C GLU A 377 85.48 150.09 15.24
N MET A 378 85.04 150.22 16.50
CA MET A 378 85.68 151.14 17.45
C MET A 378 87.15 150.77 17.70
N LEU A 379 87.48 149.47 17.76
CA LEU A 379 88.88 149.04 17.88
C LEU A 379 89.70 149.40 16.64
N LYS A 380 89.15 149.25 15.42
CA LYS A 380 89.82 149.70 14.19
C LYS A 380 90.01 151.22 14.19
N GLN A 381 88.96 152.00 14.48
CA GLN A 381 89.04 153.46 14.57
C GLN A 381 90.06 153.94 15.60
N TYR A 382 90.18 153.26 16.75
CA TYR A 382 91.18 153.59 17.77
C TYR A 382 92.61 153.28 17.31
N LEU A 383 92.82 152.19 16.57
CA LEU A 383 94.12 151.85 15.98
C LEU A 383 94.50 152.79 14.82
N ASP A 384 93.56 153.07 13.92
CA ASP A 384 93.72 154.01 12.80
C ASP A 384 93.98 155.45 13.28
N GLY A 385 93.41 155.85 14.43
CA GLY A 385 93.70 157.13 15.08
C GLY A 385 95.11 157.25 15.68
N ILE A 386 95.86 156.15 15.80
CA ILE A 386 97.22 156.08 16.36
C ILE A 386 98.25 155.72 15.26
N SER A 387 97.83 155.11 14.16
CA SER A 387 98.68 154.63 13.06
C SER A 387 98.56 155.49 11.80
N VAL A 388 99.69 155.95 11.25
CA VAL A 388 99.71 156.64 9.94
C VAL A 388 99.74 155.61 8.81
N SER A 389 98.57 155.12 8.43
CA SER A 389 98.34 154.12 7.38
C SER A 389 97.87 154.76 6.06
N ASP A 390 98.08 154.11 4.92
CA ASP A 390 97.64 154.62 3.60
C ASP A 390 96.09 154.66 3.45
N GLU A 391 95.39 153.67 4.07
CA GLU A 391 93.92 153.72 4.26
C GLU A 391 93.46 154.90 5.12
N VAL A 392 94.31 155.39 6.04
CA VAL A 392 94.02 156.62 6.79
C VAL A 392 94.22 157.79 5.85
N LEU A 393 95.42 158.00 5.30
CA LEU A 393 95.78 159.17 4.48
C LEU A 393 94.83 159.47 3.31
N SER A 394 94.12 158.47 2.78
CA SER A 394 93.11 158.60 1.72
C SER A 394 91.71 159.03 2.18
N GLN A 395 91.42 159.04 3.48
CA GLN A 395 90.14 159.47 4.08
C GLN A 395 90.19 160.93 4.60
N LEU A 396 89.16 161.36 5.35
CA LEU A 396 89.06 162.74 5.87
C LEU A 396 89.81 162.89 7.22
N ASN A 397 91.10 163.25 7.14
CA ASN A 397 92.01 163.25 8.29
C ASN A 397 92.45 164.65 8.73
N PRO A 398 92.83 164.85 10.01
CA PRO A 398 93.49 166.08 10.47
C PRO A 398 94.93 166.25 9.95
N LEU A 399 95.51 165.24 9.29
CA LEU A 399 96.92 165.19 8.88
C LEU A 399 97.24 165.94 7.56
N PHE A 400 96.24 166.39 6.82
CA PHE A 400 96.43 167.09 5.53
C PHE A 400 95.48 168.29 5.41
N ILE A 401 96.00 169.46 5.00
CA ILE A 401 95.23 170.71 4.86
C ILE A 401 95.54 171.33 3.50
N VAL A 402 94.50 171.69 2.75
CA VAL A 402 94.61 172.22 1.38
C VAL A 402 93.70 173.45 1.22
N ASN A 403 94.16 174.48 0.50
CA ASN A 403 93.41 175.70 0.16
C ASN A 403 92.79 176.47 1.36
N HIS A 404 93.56 176.61 2.44
CA HIS A 404 93.23 177.43 3.63
C HIS A 404 91.88 177.13 4.31
N ARG A 405 91.30 175.96 4.04
CA ARG A 405 90.19 175.39 4.81
C ARG A 405 90.67 174.11 5.46
N SER A 406 90.66 174.05 6.78
CA SER A 406 90.82 172.80 7.50
C SER A 406 89.57 171.94 7.25
N ASN A 407 89.72 170.78 6.61
CA ASN A 407 88.62 169.83 6.40
C ASN A 407 88.26 169.03 7.67
N LEU A 408 88.79 169.44 8.83
CA LEU A 408 88.15 169.19 10.12
C LEU A 408 86.72 169.76 10.08
N PRO A 409 85.68 168.96 10.39
CA PRO A 409 84.41 169.49 10.84
C PRO A 409 84.67 170.27 12.13
N GLN A 410 84.70 171.60 12.03
CA GLN A 410 84.93 172.45 13.19
C GLN A 410 83.76 172.22 14.18
N PRO A 411 84.03 171.90 15.46
CA PRO A 411 82.98 171.46 16.38
C PRO A 411 82.03 172.60 16.75
N LEU A 412 80.86 172.23 17.30
CA LEU A 412 79.77 173.11 17.75
C LEU A 412 78.86 173.61 16.59
N PRO A 413 77.59 174.00 16.85
CA PRO A 413 76.95 174.15 18.16
C PRO A 413 75.72 173.26 18.41
N THR A 414 75.48 173.03 19.70
CA THR A 414 74.17 172.68 20.26
C THR A 414 73.17 173.84 20.14
N PRO A 415 71.96 173.62 19.63
CA PRO A 415 70.75 174.28 20.13
C PRO A 415 70.26 173.46 21.35
N ALA A 416 70.17 173.98 22.58
CA ALA A 416 69.56 175.27 22.95
C ALA A 416 68.16 175.36 22.33
N THR A 417 67.21 174.52 22.76
CA THR A 417 66.50 174.66 24.04
C THR A 417 65.79 176.01 24.13
N GLN A 418 64.58 176.09 23.57
CA GLN A 418 63.57 177.06 24.00
C GLN A 418 62.22 176.35 24.25
N PRO A 419 61.35 176.91 25.11
CA PRO A 419 60.45 176.08 25.92
C PRO A 419 58.97 176.17 25.50
N GLY A 420 58.26 175.05 25.65
CA GLY A 420 56.81 174.97 25.46
C GLY A 420 56.26 173.65 26.01
N ASP A 421 55.07 173.69 26.61
CA ASP A 421 54.49 172.61 27.42
C ASP A 421 54.41 171.22 26.77
N LYS A 422 55.04 170.22 27.40
CA LYS A 422 54.35 169.09 28.06
C LYS A 422 55.30 168.24 28.93
N LYS A 423 54.74 167.50 29.89
CA LYS A 423 55.45 166.82 31.00
C LYS A 423 55.92 165.39 30.65
N PRO A 424 56.94 164.85 31.36
CA PRO A 424 57.56 163.56 31.04
C PRO A 424 56.82 162.33 31.64
N PRO A 425 56.98 161.16 31.00
CA PRO A 425 57.04 159.86 31.67
C PRO A 425 58.33 159.10 31.30
N THR A 426 59.15 158.59 32.23
CA THR A 426 58.95 157.48 33.20
C THR A 426 59.41 156.12 32.63
N THR A 427 60.30 155.45 33.37
CA THR A 427 60.74 154.07 33.14
C THR A 427 59.59 153.08 33.30
N TYR A 428 59.32 152.27 32.27
CA TYR A 428 58.35 151.18 32.36
C TYR A 428 59.00 149.89 32.87
N ASN A 429 58.67 149.53 34.12
CA ASN A 429 58.58 148.12 34.47
C ASN A 429 57.41 147.52 33.67
N ILE A 430 57.63 146.42 32.96
CA ILE A 430 56.53 145.66 32.34
C ILE A 430 55.93 144.77 33.43
N ILE A 431 54.96 145.33 34.16
CA ILE A 431 54.02 144.60 35.01
C ILE A 431 52.75 144.37 34.18
N GLU A 432 52.15 143.18 34.29
CA GLU A 432 50.90 142.84 33.62
C GLU A 432 49.78 143.81 34.05
N ALA A 433 49.02 144.33 33.09
CA ALA A 433 48.02 145.37 33.35
C ALA A 433 46.74 145.15 32.53
N ALA A 434 45.77 144.46 33.13
CA ALA A 434 44.39 144.54 32.69
C ALA A 434 43.81 145.91 33.09
N HIS A 435 43.20 146.60 32.12
CA HIS A 435 42.21 147.67 32.28
C HIS A 435 42.57 148.91 33.15
N VAL A 436 42.73 150.06 32.48
CA VAL A 436 41.75 151.14 32.65
C VAL A 436 41.34 151.65 31.27
N ILE A 437 40.03 151.66 30.99
CA ILE A 437 39.40 152.36 29.86
C ILE A 437 38.48 153.41 30.44
N SER A 438 38.54 154.65 29.94
CA SER A 438 37.45 155.61 30.19
C SER A 438 37.38 156.73 29.13
N HIS A 439 36.20 156.83 28.51
CA HIS A 439 35.62 157.97 27.79
C HIS A 439 36.00 158.28 26.33
N ILE A 440 35.02 158.00 25.47
CA ILE A 440 34.45 158.87 24.41
C ILE A 440 35.37 159.11 23.18
N LEU A 441 34.97 158.79 21.95
CA LEU A 441 33.62 158.55 21.38
C LEU A 441 33.59 157.25 20.57
#